data_AF-A0A7C3H469-F1
#
_entry.id   AF-A0A7C3H469-F1
#
_cell.length_a   1.000
_cell.length_b   1.000
_cell.length_c   1.000
_cell.angle_alpha   90.00
_cell.angle_beta   90.00
_cell.angle_gamma   90.00
#
_symmetry.space_group_name_H-M   'P 1'
#
loop_
_entity.id
_entity.type
_entity.pdbx_description
1 polymer ?
#
loop_
_entity_poly.entity_id
_entity_poly.type
_entity_poly.pdbx_seq_one_letter_code
_entity_poly.pdbx_strand_id
1 'polypeptide(L)'
;FSGILAVVAAGLMVGNIGLQNTSPTTRLTLENFWEFAAYITNSIIFLAIGLEINLADLRLFIVPIVVAVIAVLVSRAIVVYALTWGYGRIQAGKRIPPAYRHVMFWGGLRGAISLALALSLDGHIFGATFATELRVMTFGVVLFTLLVQGTTIDRVIKRLGLAARSDKRVEMQRRQARLYAQWAGQQELDRLYNEGILYKEMWEAMRQVYDGKIEDNMQALLEHLEVYPELEQELFLQAREDVLKAERSAIGDALRRGLVSDDVYHELIELLNNRLAAMEILKENRGLGDEGD
;
A
#
# COMPACT_ATOMS: atom_id res chain seq x y z
N PHE A 1 -1.08 -28.33 20.03
CA PHE A 1 -0.85 -26.92 19.63
C PHE A 1 -0.48 -26.88 18.16
N SER A 2 -0.99 -25.92 17.37
CA SER A 2 -0.60 -25.77 15.96
C SER A 2 0.72 -25.01 15.90
N GLY A 3 1.81 -25.71 15.53
CA GLY A 3 3.13 -25.10 15.38
C GLY A 3 3.13 -23.97 14.35
N ILE A 4 2.35 -24.11 13.28
CA ILE A 4 2.19 -23.09 12.24
C ILE A 4 1.57 -21.81 12.82
N LEU A 5 0.49 -21.93 13.60
CA LEU A 5 -0.14 -20.77 14.24
C LEU A 5 0.78 -20.11 15.27
N ALA A 6 1.58 -20.89 16.00
CA ALA A 6 2.56 -20.33 16.95
C ALA A 6 3.63 -19.49 16.23
N VAL A 7 4.14 -19.96 15.09
CA VAL A 7 5.12 -19.20 14.28
C VAL A 7 4.47 -17.95 13.67
N VAL A 8 3.23 -18.03 13.20
CA VAL A 8 2.49 -16.85 12.71
C VAL A 8 2.29 -15.81 13.82
N ALA A 9 1.89 -16.24 15.02
CA ALA A 9 1.74 -15.35 16.17
C ALA A 9 3.06 -14.70 16.57
N ALA A 10 4.15 -15.47 16.61
CA ALA A 10 5.48 -14.93 16.85
C ALA A 10 5.90 -13.92 15.78
N GLY A 11 5.64 -14.22 14.50
CA GLY A 11 5.93 -13.31 13.38
C GLY A 11 5.15 -12.00 13.46
N LEU A 12 3.85 -12.05 13.79
CA LEU A 12 3.04 -10.85 14.02
C LEU A 12 3.56 -10.03 15.20
N MET A 13 3.96 -10.68 16.29
CA MET A 13 4.49 -10.00 17.47
C MET A 13 5.84 -9.33 17.19
N VAL A 14 6.76 -10.04 16.52
CA VAL A 14 8.07 -9.49 16.13
C VAL A 14 7.93 -8.38 15.09
N GLY A 15 7.06 -8.56 14.10
CA GLY A 15 6.80 -7.55 13.07
C GLY A 15 6.20 -6.27 13.65
N ASN A 16 5.26 -6.38 14.59
CA ASN A 16 4.57 -5.21 15.15
C ASN A 16 5.35 -4.53 16.27
N ILE A 17 5.97 -5.29 17.17
CA ILE A 17 6.59 -4.77 18.41
C ILE A 17 8.12 -4.72 18.28
N GLY A 18 8.72 -5.74 17.66
CA GLY A 18 10.17 -5.92 17.63
C GLY A 18 10.92 -4.90 16.77
N LEU A 19 10.26 -4.31 15.77
CA LEU A 19 10.88 -3.37 14.82
C LEU A 19 10.74 -1.89 15.20
N GLN A 20 9.95 -1.55 16.23
CA GLN A 20 9.67 -0.15 16.59
C GLN A 20 10.92 0.63 17.04
N ASN A 21 11.92 -0.06 17.60
CA ASN A 21 13.17 0.54 18.09
C ASN A 21 14.38 0.31 17.17
N THR A 22 14.15 -0.14 15.93
CA THR A 22 15.22 -0.46 14.97
C THR A 22 15.42 0.70 13.99
N SER A 23 16.66 0.94 13.55
CA SER A 23 16.92 1.98 12.55
C SER A 23 16.21 1.67 11.21
N PRO A 24 15.78 2.69 10.45
CA PRO A 24 15.09 2.49 9.16
C PRO A 24 15.88 1.60 8.18
N THR A 25 17.21 1.74 8.17
CA THR A 25 18.11 0.96 7.32
C THR A 25 18.15 -0.52 7.69
N THR A 26 18.16 -0.84 8.99
CA THR A 26 18.15 -2.22 9.49
C THR A 26 16.79 -2.86 9.26
N ARG A 27 15.68 -2.12 9.44
CA ARG A 27 14.34 -2.58 9.13
C ARG A 27 14.20 -2.97 7.67
N LEU A 28 14.63 -2.10 6.75
CA LEU A 28 14.62 -2.39 5.31
C LEU A 28 15.46 -3.63 4.96
N THR A 29 16.62 -3.79 5.61
CA THR A 29 17.48 -4.96 5.39
C THR A 29 16.80 -6.26 5.84
N LEU A 30 16.14 -6.23 7.01
CA LEU A 30 15.40 -7.39 7.53
C LEU A 30 14.19 -7.72 6.66
N GLU A 31 13.43 -6.72 6.21
CA GLU A 31 12.31 -6.90 5.29
C GLU A 31 12.77 -7.57 3.98
N ASN A 32 13.82 -7.03 3.35
CA ASN A 32 14.42 -7.61 2.14
C ASN A 32 14.90 -9.06 2.36
N PHE A 33 15.54 -9.34 3.50
CA PHE A 33 16.01 -10.68 3.83
C PHE A 33 14.84 -11.67 3.93
N TRP A 34 13.77 -11.32 4.64
CA TRP A 34 12.61 -12.18 4.79
C TRP A 34 11.83 -12.36 3.50
N GLU A 35 11.70 -11.32 2.68
CA GLU A 35 11.12 -11.41 1.33
C GLU A 35 11.91 -12.37 0.46
N PHE A 36 13.24 -12.26 0.46
CA PHE A 36 14.11 -13.15 -0.30
C PHE A 36 14.04 -14.59 0.20
N ALA A 37 14.04 -14.82 1.51
CA ALA A 37 13.89 -16.14 2.10
C ALA A 37 12.54 -16.78 1.77
N ALA A 38 11.46 -15.99 1.83
CA ALA A 38 10.12 -16.43 1.43
C ALA A 38 10.05 -16.74 -0.07
N TYR A 39 10.69 -15.93 -0.91
CA TYR A 39 10.79 -16.17 -2.36
C TYR A 39 11.51 -17.49 -2.67
N ILE A 40 12.66 -17.75 -2.04
CA ILE A 40 13.40 -19.01 -2.21
C ILE A 40 12.55 -20.19 -1.76
N THR A 41 11.93 -20.09 -0.58
CA THR A 41 11.12 -21.18 -0.01
C THR A 41 9.93 -21.49 -0.92
N ASN A 42 9.20 -20.48 -1.39
CA ASN A 42 8.12 -20.66 -2.35
C ASN A 42 8.61 -21.30 -3.64
N SER A 43 9.76 -20.85 -4.17
CA SER A 43 10.35 -21.41 -5.39
C SER A 43 10.71 -22.89 -5.24
N ILE A 44 11.26 -23.28 -4.09
CA ILE A 44 11.56 -24.69 -3.78
C ILE A 44 10.28 -25.52 -3.70
N ILE A 45 9.23 -25.01 -3.03
CA ILE A 45 7.93 -25.69 -2.95
C ILE A 45 7.36 -25.90 -4.36
N PHE A 46 7.32 -24.84 -5.18
CA PHE A 46 6.84 -24.94 -6.55
C PHE A 46 7.65 -25.91 -7.41
N LEU A 47 8.97 -25.91 -7.28
CA LEU A 47 9.85 -26.82 -7.99
C LEU A 47 9.62 -28.28 -7.56
N ALA A 48 9.61 -28.55 -6.25
CA ALA A 48 9.39 -29.90 -5.71
C ALA A 48 8.09 -30.51 -6.25
N ILE A 49 7.06 -29.69 -6.40
CA ILE A 49 5.74 -30.12 -6.84
C ILE A 49 5.69 -30.30 -8.34
N GLY A 50 6.32 -29.38 -9.08
CA GLY A 50 6.49 -29.54 -10.52
C GLY A 50 7.23 -30.84 -10.87
N LEU A 51 8.12 -31.31 -9.99
CA LEU A 51 8.83 -32.59 -10.14
C LEU A 51 7.98 -33.82 -9.74
N GLU A 52 7.09 -33.68 -8.75
CA GLU A 52 6.26 -34.79 -8.27
C GLU A 52 5.07 -35.10 -9.19
N ILE A 53 4.55 -34.10 -9.92
CA ILE A 53 3.30 -34.23 -10.67
C ILE A 53 3.53 -34.77 -12.08
N ASN A 54 2.76 -35.79 -12.44
CA ASN A 54 2.73 -36.33 -13.80
C ASN A 54 1.74 -35.53 -14.68
N LEU A 55 2.21 -35.09 -15.84
CA LEU A 55 1.38 -34.37 -16.82
C LEU A 55 0.21 -35.21 -17.38
N ALA A 56 0.34 -36.54 -17.39
CA ALA A 56 -0.74 -37.44 -17.80
C ALA A 56 -1.92 -37.37 -16.82
N ASP A 57 -1.64 -37.28 -15.51
CA ASP A 57 -2.65 -37.20 -14.47
C ASP A 57 -3.42 -35.88 -14.55
N LEU A 58 -2.76 -34.79 -14.96
CA LEU A 58 -3.42 -33.49 -15.15
C LEU A 58 -4.50 -33.54 -16.23
N ARG A 59 -4.29 -34.33 -17.29
CA ARG A 59 -5.28 -34.55 -18.35
C ARG A 59 -6.39 -35.48 -17.88
N LEU A 60 -6.04 -36.53 -17.14
CA LEU A 60 -6.99 -37.51 -16.62
C LEU A 60 -7.98 -36.86 -15.63
N PHE A 61 -7.49 -36.00 -14.74
CA PHE A 61 -8.27 -35.34 -13.70
C PHE A 61 -8.71 -33.92 -14.07
N ILE A 62 -8.78 -33.58 -15.37
CA ILE A 62 -9.14 -32.22 -15.81
C ILE A 62 -10.53 -31.79 -15.33
N VAL A 63 -11.50 -32.71 -15.30
CA VAL A 63 -12.86 -32.42 -14.84
C VAL A 63 -12.88 -32.12 -13.34
N PRO A 64 -12.33 -32.97 -12.45
CA PRO A 64 -12.15 -32.63 -11.04
C PRO A 64 -11.40 -31.32 -10.79
N ILE A 65 -10.35 -31.02 -11.56
CA ILE A 65 -9.61 -29.76 -11.46
C ILE A 65 -10.52 -28.56 -11.74
N VAL A 66 -11.28 -28.59 -12.85
CA VAL A 66 -12.20 -27.50 -13.21
C VAL A 66 -13.28 -27.32 -12.15
N VAL A 67 -13.84 -28.41 -11.64
CA VAL A 67 -14.82 -28.37 -10.55
C VAL A 67 -14.20 -27.76 -9.29
N ALA A 68 -12.99 -28.15 -8.93
CA ALA A 68 -12.26 -27.60 -7.78
C ALA A 68 -11.99 -26.10 -7.95
N VAL A 69 -11.58 -25.65 -9.14
CA VAL A 69 -11.39 -24.23 -9.46
C VAL A 69 -12.68 -23.45 -9.27
N ILE A 70 -13.79 -23.92 -9.84
CA ILE A 70 -15.10 -23.27 -9.70
C ILE A 70 -15.53 -23.24 -8.24
N ALA A 71 -15.39 -24.35 -7.51
CA ALA A 71 -15.75 -24.42 -6.10
C ALA A 71 -14.94 -23.44 -5.24
N VAL A 72 -13.63 -23.33 -5.49
CA VAL A 72 -12.76 -22.37 -4.81
C VAL A 72 -13.16 -20.92 -5.13
N LEU A 73 -13.44 -20.61 -6.39
CA LEU A 73 -13.90 -19.27 -6.78
C LEU A 73 -15.25 -18.93 -6.16
N VAL A 74 -16.22 -19.84 -6.20
CA VAL A 74 -17.55 -19.62 -5.61
C VAL A 74 -17.45 -19.46 -4.10
N SER A 75 -16.76 -20.37 -3.42
CA SER A 75 -16.51 -20.29 -1.97
C SER A 75 -15.89 -18.95 -1.59
N ARG A 76 -14.88 -18.53 -2.36
CA ARG A 76 -14.21 -17.25 -2.13
C ARG A 76 -15.11 -16.05 -2.38
N ALA A 77 -15.91 -16.06 -3.45
CA ALA A 77 -16.88 -15.00 -3.71
C ALA A 77 -17.86 -14.88 -2.53
N ILE A 78 -18.41 -16.01 -2.07
CA ILE A 78 -19.31 -16.04 -0.91
C ILE A 78 -18.63 -15.42 0.30
N VAL A 79 -17.42 -15.86 0.66
CA VAL A 79 -16.69 -15.33 1.83
C VAL A 79 -16.42 -13.84 1.69
N VAL A 80 -15.84 -13.38 0.58
CA VAL A 80 -15.45 -11.97 0.39
C VAL A 80 -16.68 -11.06 0.39
N TYR A 81 -17.72 -11.40 -0.38
CA TYR A 81 -18.91 -10.55 -0.46
C TYR A 81 -19.75 -10.60 0.83
N ALA A 82 -19.83 -11.75 1.50
CA ALA A 82 -20.52 -11.85 2.79
C ALA A 82 -19.81 -11.05 3.88
N LEU A 83 -18.48 -11.15 3.98
CA LEU A 83 -17.71 -10.41 4.98
C LEU A 83 -17.77 -8.90 4.73
N THR A 84 -17.56 -8.47 3.48
CA THR A 84 -17.61 -7.04 3.13
C THR A 84 -19.01 -6.44 3.30
N TRP A 85 -20.07 -7.24 3.09
CA TRP A 85 -21.44 -6.85 3.40
C TRP A 85 -21.72 -6.77 4.90
N GLY A 86 -21.27 -7.77 5.67
CA GLY A 86 -21.39 -7.77 7.13
C GLY A 86 -20.65 -6.61 7.77
N TYR A 87 -19.43 -6.33 7.32
CA TYR A 87 -18.63 -5.18 7.76
C TYR A 87 -19.37 -3.85 7.52
N GLY A 88 -19.94 -3.66 6.33
CA GLY A 88 -20.69 -2.45 5.99
C GLY A 88 -22.02 -2.28 6.75
N ARG A 89 -22.50 -3.32 7.45
CA ARG A 89 -23.65 -3.24 8.37
C ARG A 89 -23.24 -2.86 9.79
N ILE A 90 -22.08 -3.32 10.24
CA ILE A 90 -21.57 -3.07 11.60
C ILE A 90 -21.01 -1.65 11.70
N GLN A 91 -20.32 -1.17 10.66
CA GLN A 91 -19.77 0.19 10.61
C GLN A 91 -20.52 1.04 9.59
N ALA A 92 -21.67 1.58 10.00
CA ALA A 92 -22.48 2.48 9.20
C ALA A 92 -21.68 3.72 8.78
N GLY A 93 -21.10 3.67 7.57
CA GLY A 93 -20.24 4.72 7.02
C GLY A 93 -19.04 4.17 6.25
N LYS A 94 -18.47 3.03 6.66
CA LYS A 94 -17.24 2.46 6.08
C LYS A 94 -17.55 1.36 5.06
N ARG A 95 -18.22 1.70 3.97
CA ARG A 95 -18.50 0.74 2.89
C ARG A 95 -17.31 0.63 1.95
N ILE A 96 -16.70 -0.56 1.92
CA ILE A 96 -15.65 -0.85 0.93
C ILE A 96 -16.24 -0.73 -0.48
N PRO A 97 -15.66 0.09 -1.39
CA PRO A 97 -16.20 0.29 -2.72
C PRO A 97 -16.21 -1.02 -3.53
N PRO A 98 -17.15 -1.20 -4.47
CA PRO A 98 -17.30 -2.44 -5.23
C PRO A 98 -16.03 -2.80 -6.02
N ALA A 99 -15.31 -1.82 -6.55
CA ALA A 99 -14.02 -2.02 -7.23
C ALA A 99 -13.01 -2.77 -6.32
N TYR A 100 -12.85 -2.34 -5.07
CA TYR A 100 -11.97 -3.00 -4.12
C TYR A 100 -12.46 -4.40 -3.73
N ARG A 101 -13.79 -4.63 -3.66
CA ARG A 101 -14.35 -5.98 -3.43
C ARG A 101 -14.00 -6.95 -4.55
N HIS A 102 -14.08 -6.49 -5.80
CA HIS A 102 -13.70 -7.31 -6.95
C HIS A 102 -12.19 -7.62 -6.95
N VAL A 103 -11.34 -6.66 -6.59
CA VAL A 103 -9.90 -6.91 -6.42
C VAL A 103 -9.62 -7.89 -5.28
N MET A 104 -10.28 -7.75 -4.13
CA MET A 104 -10.13 -8.70 -3.01
C MET A 104 -10.58 -10.13 -3.36
N PHE A 105 -11.63 -10.25 -4.19
CA PHE A 105 -12.05 -11.53 -4.73
C PHE A 105 -11.02 -12.11 -5.71
N TRP A 106 -10.48 -11.29 -6.62
CA TRP A 106 -9.61 -11.75 -7.71
C TRP A 106 -8.12 -11.89 -7.32
N GLY A 107 -7.65 -11.19 -6.28
CA GLY A 107 -6.23 -10.96 -5.99
C GLY A 107 -5.55 -11.92 -5.00
N GLY A 108 -6.20 -13.00 -4.55
CA GLY A 108 -5.58 -13.90 -3.55
C GLY A 108 -4.78 -14.98 -4.23
N LEU A 109 -3.55 -14.63 -4.52
CA LEU A 109 -2.59 -15.40 -5.31
C LEU A 109 -1.62 -16.14 -4.39
N ARG A 110 -2.09 -16.93 -3.42
CA ARG A 110 -1.19 -17.64 -2.51
C ARG A 110 -1.75 -19.00 -2.11
N GLY A 111 -1.46 -20.02 -2.92
CA GLY A 111 -1.83 -21.42 -2.69
C GLY A 111 -0.68 -22.30 -2.18
N ALA A 112 0.51 -21.74 -1.90
CA ALA A 112 1.68 -22.52 -1.48
C ALA A 112 1.43 -23.35 -0.20
N ILE A 113 0.65 -22.82 0.74
CA ILE A 113 0.30 -23.56 1.98
C ILE A 113 -0.63 -24.73 1.67
N SER A 114 -1.70 -24.50 0.90
CA SER A 114 -2.63 -25.57 0.48
C SER A 114 -1.89 -26.69 -0.24
N LEU A 115 -0.89 -26.29 -1.02
CA LEU A 115 -0.10 -27.17 -1.83
C LEU A 115 0.93 -27.97 -1.00
N ALA A 116 1.60 -27.35 -0.03
CA ALA A 116 2.44 -28.04 0.95
C ALA A 116 1.62 -29.05 1.79
N LEU A 117 0.39 -28.70 2.17
CA LEU A 117 -0.52 -29.60 2.86
C LEU A 117 -0.93 -30.79 1.98
N ALA A 118 -1.19 -30.55 0.68
CA ALA A 118 -1.51 -31.62 -0.25
C ALA A 118 -0.36 -32.62 -0.42
N LEU A 119 0.90 -32.16 -0.42
CA LEU A 119 2.07 -33.03 -0.44
C LEU A 119 2.25 -33.85 0.85
N SER A 120 1.79 -33.32 1.98
CA SER A 120 1.86 -34.03 3.26
C SER A 120 0.84 -35.17 3.37
N LEU A 121 -0.08 -35.33 2.41
CA LEU A 121 -1.02 -36.46 2.43
C LEU A 121 -0.29 -37.77 2.12
N ASP A 122 -0.25 -38.64 3.13
CA ASP A 122 0.24 -40.00 2.97
C ASP A 122 -0.83 -40.89 2.29
N GLY A 123 -0.48 -41.42 1.11
CA GLY A 123 -1.32 -42.35 0.36
C GLY A 123 -1.58 -43.68 1.07
N HIS A 124 -0.76 -44.04 2.06
CA HIS A 124 -0.96 -45.25 2.86
C HIS A 124 -2.12 -45.12 3.86
N ILE A 125 -2.45 -43.90 4.30
CA ILE A 125 -3.47 -43.65 5.32
C ILE A 125 -4.83 -43.35 4.68
N PHE A 126 -4.85 -42.57 3.59
CA PHE A 126 -6.09 -42.08 2.97
C PHE A 126 -6.47 -42.80 1.67
N GLY A 127 -5.65 -43.77 1.24
CA GLY A 127 -5.78 -44.44 -0.04
C GLY A 127 -5.03 -43.71 -1.16
N ALA A 128 -4.20 -44.46 -1.88
CA ALA A 128 -3.28 -43.91 -2.88
C ALA A 128 -4.00 -43.10 -3.97
N THR A 129 -5.15 -43.59 -4.45
CA THR A 129 -5.93 -42.92 -5.50
C THR A 129 -6.48 -41.57 -5.05
N PHE A 130 -7.03 -41.50 -3.83
CA PHE A 130 -7.58 -40.25 -3.29
C PHE A 130 -6.49 -39.21 -3.00
N ALA A 131 -5.36 -39.64 -2.42
CA ALA A 131 -4.23 -38.75 -2.16
C ALA A 131 -3.63 -38.19 -3.45
N THR A 132 -3.55 -38.99 -4.53
CA THR A 132 -3.11 -38.53 -5.84
C THR A 132 -4.12 -37.56 -6.47
N GLU A 133 -5.41 -37.89 -6.45
CA GLU A 133 -6.46 -37.01 -6.99
C GLU A 133 -6.46 -35.64 -6.30
N LEU A 134 -6.37 -35.60 -4.97
CA LEU A 134 -6.34 -34.35 -4.21
C LEU A 134 -5.09 -33.52 -4.48
N ARG A 135 -3.92 -34.16 -4.61
CA ARG A 135 -2.66 -33.49 -5.00
C ARG A 135 -2.79 -32.85 -6.39
N VAL A 136 -3.30 -33.60 -7.37
CA VAL A 136 -3.48 -33.13 -8.74
C VAL A 136 -4.51 -32.00 -8.82
N MET A 137 -5.63 -32.11 -8.11
CA MET A 137 -6.63 -31.03 -8.02
C MET A 137 -6.05 -29.76 -7.39
N THR A 138 -5.34 -29.89 -6.27
CA THR A 138 -4.74 -28.74 -5.56
C THR A 138 -3.73 -28.04 -6.46
N PHE A 139 -2.89 -28.80 -7.15
CA PHE A 139 -1.95 -28.22 -8.11
C PHE A 139 -2.66 -27.54 -9.28
N GLY A 140 -3.68 -28.16 -9.86
CA GLY A 140 -4.46 -27.57 -10.94
C GLY A 140 -5.09 -26.23 -10.55
N VAL A 141 -5.65 -26.14 -9.33
CA VAL A 141 -6.15 -24.88 -8.76
C VAL A 141 -5.03 -23.86 -8.62
N VAL A 142 -3.89 -24.23 -8.02
CA VAL A 142 -2.77 -23.31 -7.85
C VAL A 142 -2.25 -22.80 -9.19
N LEU A 143 -2.06 -23.68 -10.17
CA LEU A 143 -1.64 -23.33 -11.52
C LEU A 143 -2.62 -22.37 -12.18
N PHE A 144 -3.93 -22.61 -12.05
CA PHE A 144 -4.96 -21.69 -12.52
C PHE A 144 -4.84 -20.32 -11.85
N THR A 145 -4.69 -20.26 -10.52
CA THR A 145 -4.56 -18.98 -9.81
C THR A 145 -3.30 -18.22 -10.24
N LEU A 146 -2.17 -18.89 -10.43
CA LEU A 146 -0.93 -18.23 -10.85
C LEU A 146 -1.00 -17.72 -12.29
N LEU A 147 -1.43 -18.57 -13.23
CA LEU A 147 -1.42 -18.23 -14.65
C LEU A 147 -2.58 -17.31 -15.03
N VAL A 148 -3.78 -17.60 -14.53
CA VAL A 148 -4.98 -16.81 -14.88
C VAL A 148 -5.10 -15.62 -13.94
N GLN A 149 -5.29 -15.82 -12.63
CA GLN A 149 -5.50 -14.69 -11.73
C GLN A 149 -4.25 -13.81 -11.64
N GLY A 150 -3.05 -14.41 -11.59
CA GLY A 150 -1.79 -13.69 -11.43
C GLY A 150 -1.47 -12.76 -12.61
N THR A 151 -1.72 -13.19 -13.84
CA THR A 151 -1.47 -12.35 -15.02
C THR A 151 -2.64 -11.42 -15.37
N THR A 152 -3.83 -11.66 -14.84
CA THR A 152 -5.02 -10.84 -15.13
C THR A 152 -5.31 -9.78 -14.07
N ILE A 153 -4.75 -9.90 -12.86
CA ILE A 153 -5.01 -8.95 -11.76
C ILE A 153 -4.69 -7.49 -12.15
N ASP A 154 -3.56 -7.24 -12.81
CA ASP A 154 -3.19 -5.90 -13.27
C ASP A 154 -4.23 -5.32 -14.24
N ARG A 155 -4.77 -6.17 -15.14
CA ARG A 155 -5.81 -5.76 -16.09
C ARG A 155 -7.12 -5.48 -15.36
N VAL A 156 -7.46 -6.27 -14.34
CA VAL A 156 -8.65 -6.05 -13.50
C VAL A 156 -8.53 -4.72 -12.74
N ILE A 157 -7.38 -4.45 -12.12
CA ILE A 157 -7.11 -3.18 -11.41
C ILE A 157 -7.24 -1.98 -12.36
N LYS A 158 -6.63 -2.08 -13.55
CA LYS A 158 -6.72 -1.02 -14.58
C LYS A 158 -8.15 -0.80 -15.07
N ARG A 159 -8.89 -1.87 -15.38
CA ARG A 159 -10.29 -1.78 -15.83
C ARG A 159 -11.23 -1.21 -14.77
N LEU A 160 -10.94 -1.44 -13.49
CA LEU A 160 -11.72 -0.89 -12.37
C LEU A 160 -11.34 0.58 -12.06
N GLY A 161 -10.45 1.19 -12.83
CA GLY A 161 -10.05 2.60 -12.66
C GLY A 161 -9.21 2.86 -11.41
N LEU A 162 -8.70 1.81 -10.76
CA LEU A 162 -7.90 1.93 -9.54
C LEU A 162 -6.46 2.35 -9.87
N ALA A 163 -5.92 1.93 -11.02
CA ALA A 163 -4.59 2.34 -11.47
C ALA A 163 -4.52 3.85 -11.84
N ALA A 164 -5.56 4.39 -12.49
CA ALA A 164 -5.57 5.80 -12.92
C ALA A 164 -5.55 6.79 -11.73
N ARG A 165 -6.04 6.37 -10.55
CA ARG A 165 -5.94 7.18 -9.32
C ARG A 165 -4.48 7.35 -8.86
N SER A 166 -3.64 6.36 -9.09
CA SER A 166 -2.19 6.44 -8.83
C SER A 166 -1.53 7.40 -9.83
N ASP A 167 -1.77 7.21 -11.12
CA ASP A 167 -1.05 7.94 -12.18
C ASP A 167 -1.24 9.48 -12.07
N LYS A 168 -2.46 9.94 -11.79
CA LYS A 168 -2.74 11.38 -11.63
C LYS A 168 -2.12 12.00 -10.37
N ARG A 169 -2.06 11.24 -9.26
CA ARG A 169 -1.41 11.66 -8.00
C ARG A 169 0.11 11.68 -8.16
N VAL A 170 0.67 10.66 -8.79
CA VAL A 170 2.10 10.58 -9.09
C VAL A 170 2.52 11.73 -9.99
N GLU A 171 1.72 12.09 -11.00
CA GLU A 171 2.04 13.23 -11.86
C GLU A 171 1.95 14.57 -11.12
N MET A 172 0.96 14.75 -10.23
CA MET A 172 0.90 15.91 -9.33
C MET A 172 2.15 15.99 -8.44
N GLN A 173 2.51 14.89 -7.78
CA GLN A 173 3.71 14.82 -6.92
C GLN A 173 4.99 15.10 -7.70
N ARG A 174 5.10 14.61 -8.94
CA ARG A 174 6.23 14.90 -9.82
C ARG A 174 6.36 16.38 -10.13
N ARG A 175 5.23 17.06 -10.41
CA ARG A 175 5.20 18.51 -10.65
C ARG A 175 5.57 19.30 -9.39
N GLN A 176 5.02 18.94 -8.24
CA GLN A 176 5.40 19.52 -6.95
C GLN A 176 6.88 19.33 -6.61
N ALA A 177 7.43 18.14 -6.82
CA ALA A 177 8.84 17.85 -6.58
C ALA A 177 9.76 18.70 -7.48
N ARG A 178 9.38 18.93 -8.74
CA ARG A 178 10.13 19.82 -9.64
C ARG A 178 10.09 21.27 -9.14
N LEU A 179 8.91 21.77 -8.77
CA LEU A 179 8.76 23.09 -8.17
C LEU A 179 9.67 23.25 -6.94
N TYR A 180 9.56 22.32 -5.98
CA TYR A 180 10.38 22.32 -4.78
C TYR A 180 11.89 22.35 -5.10
N ALA A 181 12.34 21.54 -6.07
CA ALA A 181 13.72 21.53 -6.50
C ALA A 181 14.17 22.87 -7.12
N GLN A 182 13.30 23.53 -7.91
CA GLN A 182 13.63 24.85 -8.46
C GLN A 182 13.69 25.93 -7.38
N TRP A 183 12.76 25.92 -6.42
CA TRP A 183 12.78 26.82 -5.25
C TRP A 183 14.05 26.65 -4.42
N ALA A 184 14.44 25.40 -4.14
CA ALA A 184 15.68 25.10 -3.42
C ALA A 184 16.93 25.59 -4.19
N GLY A 185 16.95 25.38 -5.52
CA GLY A 185 18.01 25.90 -6.39
C GLY A 185 18.09 27.43 -6.38
N GLN A 186 16.94 28.11 -6.39
CA GLN A 186 16.89 29.58 -6.30
C GLN A 186 17.34 30.09 -4.93
N GLN A 187 16.94 29.44 -3.84
CA GLN A 187 17.38 29.80 -2.49
C GLN A 187 18.90 29.67 -2.34
N GLU A 188 19.49 28.62 -2.91
CA GLU A 188 20.93 28.43 -2.91
C GLU A 188 21.64 29.47 -3.78
N LEU A 189 21.06 29.84 -4.93
CA LEU A 189 21.56 30.92 -5.76
C LEU A 189 21.60 32.26 -5.01
N ASP A 190 20.54 32.55 -4.24
CA ASP A 190 20.46 33.74 -3.39
C ASP A 190 21.50 33.70 -2.25
N ARG A 191 21.72 32.52 -1.64
CA ARG A 191 22.77 32.33 -0.63
C ARG A 191 24.16 32.63 -1.19
N LEU A 192 24.50 32.08 -2.37
CA LEU A 192 25.80 32.28 -3.01
C LEU A 192 26.06 33.74 -3.38
N TYR A 193 25.03 34.49 -3.77
CA TYR A 193 25.12 35.93 -3.99
C TYR A 193 25.36 36.69 -2.69
N ASN A 194 24.59 36.40 -1.63
CA ASN A 194 24.73 37.05 -0.33
C ASN A 194 26.09 36.78 0.34
N GLU A 195 26.72 35.64 0.05
CA GLU A 195 28.08 35.30 0.51
C GLU A 195 29.19 35.90 -0.36
N GLY A 196 28.84 36.61 -1.44
CA GLY A 196 29.80 37.26 -2.34
C GLY A 196 30.53 36.30 -3.28
N ILE A 197 30.07 35.05 -3.42
CA ILE A 197 30.66 34.06 -4.33
C ILE A 197 30.28 34.39 -5.77
N LEU A 198 29.04 34.85 -6.00
CA LEU A 198 28.56 35.26 -7.32
C LEU A 198 28.53 36.79 -7.44
N TYR A 199 29.00 37.29 -8.58
CA TYR A 199 28.82 38.70 -8.93
C TYR A 199 27.39 38.96 -9.44
N LYS A 200 26.95 40.21 -9.32
CA LYS A 200 25.55 40.62 -9.52
C LYS A 200 24.99 40.19 -10.88
N GLU A 201 25.73 40.42 -11.96
CA GLU A 201 25.28 40.13 -13.31
C GLU A 201 25.06 38.62 -13.55
N MET A 202 25.91 37.77 -12.95
CA MET A 202 25.73 36.30 -13.01
C MET A 202 24.51 35.86 -12.21
N TRP A 203 24.33 36.41 -11.01
CA TRP A 203 23.17 36.10 -10.17
C TRP A 203 21.86 36.53 -10.85
N GLU A 204 21.79 37.74 -11.41
CA GLU A 204 20.61 38.23 -12.13
C GLU A 204 20.26 37.32 -13.32
N ALA A 205 21.26 36.97 -14.13
CA ALA A 205 21.07 36.09 -15.28
C ALA A 205 20.57 34.69 -14.88
N MET A 206 21.16 34.08 -13.85
CA MET A 206 20.72 32.78 -13.35
C MET A 206 19.35 32.86 -12.68
N ARG A 207 19.06 33.93 -11.93
CA ARG A 207 17.80 34.11 -11.23
C ARG A 207 16.64 34.23 -12.21
N GLN A 208 16.81 34.96 -13.31
CA GLN A 208 15.81 35.04 -14.37
C GLN A 208 15.45 33.66 -14.95
N VAL A 209 16.43 32.76 -15.11
CA VAL A 209 16.19 31.39 -15.58
C VAL A 209 15.40 30.57 -14.55
N TYR A 210 15.72 30.70 -13.27
CA TYR A 210 14.97 30.01 -12.22
C TYR A 210 13.54 30.54 -12.06
N ASP A 211 13.36 31.87 -12.11
CA ASP A 211 12.04 32.51 -12.04
C ASP A 211 11.13 31.99 -13.16
N GLY A 212 11.62 31.97 -14.41
CA GLY A 212 10.86 31.42 -15.53
C GLY A 212 10.53 29.93 -15.36
N LYS A 213 11.49 29.12 -14.89
CA LYS A 213 11.21 27.70 -14.61
C LYS A 213 10.18 27.50 -13.50
N ILE A 214 10.21 28.33 -12.46
CA ILE A 214 9.25 28.23 -11.34
C ILE A 214 7.86 28.61 -11.85
N GLU A 215 7.74 29.67 -12.63
CA GLU A 215 6.48 30.10 -13.25
C GLU A 215 5.90 29.00 -14.16
N ASP A 216 6.70 28.47 -15.08
CA ASP A 216 6.30 27.39 -16.00
C ASP A 216 5.82 26.14 -15.24
N ASN A 217 6.58 25.70 -14.22
CA ASN A 217 6.21 24.51 -13.46
C ASN A 217 4.99 24.76 -12.56
N MET A 218 4.79 26.00 -12.08
CA MET A 218 3.61 26.39 -11.30
C MET A 218 2.36 26.35 -12.18
N GLN A 219 2.43 26.97 -13.37
CA GLN A 219 1.33 26.94 -14.33
C GLN A 219 0.98 25.49 -14.69
N ALA A 220 1.98 24.67 -14.98
CA ALA A 220 1.76 23.28 -15.34
C ALA A 220 1.20 22.43 -14.18
N LEU A 221 1.41 22.82 -12.91
CA LEU A 221 0.73 22.22 -11.77
C LEU A 221 -0.73 22.65 -11.70
N LEU A 222 -1.01 23.94 -11.87
CA LEU A 222 -2.37 24.49 -11.85
C LEU A 222 -3.24 23.89 -12.97
N GLU A 223 -2.72 23.80 -14.20
CA GLU A 223 -3.42 23.14 -15.32
C GLU A 223 -3.77 21.68 -14.99
N HIS A 224 -2.90 20.95 -14.30
CA HIS A 224 -3.19 19.58 -13.86
C HIS A 224 -4.27 19.53 -12.78
N LEU A 225 -4.28 20.49 -11.85
CA LEU A 225 -5.30 20.62 -10.81
C LEU A 225 -6.67 21.03 -11.38
N GLU A 226 -6.70 21.86 -12.44
CA GLU A 226 -7.93 22.19 -13.15
C GLU A 226 -8.57 20.97 -13.82
N VAL A 227 -7.75 20.08 -14.38
CA VAL A 227 -8.22 18.81 -14.97
C VAL A 227 -8.71 17.83 -13.89
N TYR A 228 -8.13 17.87 -12.70
CA TYR A 228 -8.46 16.98 -11.57
C TYR A 228 -8.75 17.77 -10.28
N PRO A 229 -9.93 18.42 -10.16
CA PRO A 229 -10.27 19.29 -9.02
C PRO A 229 -10.26 18.56 -7.67
N GLU A 230 -10.44 17.24 -7.65
CA GLU A 230 -10.32 16.42 -6.45
C GLU A 230 -8.90 16.45 -5.85
N LEU A 231 -7.87 16.59 -6.67
CA LEU A 231 -6.48 16.67 -6.22
C LEU A 231 -6.18 18.01 -5.55
N GLU A 232 -6.80 19.10 -6.03
CA GLU A 232 -6.66 20.41 -5.40
C GLU A 232 -7.26 20.41 -3.99
N GLN A 233 -8.42 19.77 -3.82
CA GLN A 233 -9.06 19.62 -2.52
C GLN A 233 -8.22 18.75 -1.58
N GLU A 234 -7.65 17.65 -2.08
CA GLU A 234 -6.70 16.83 -1.33
C GLU A 234 -5.50 17.65 -0.83
N LEU A 235 -4.88 18.41 -1.74
CA LEU A 235 -3.74 19.27 -1.43
C LEU A 235 -4.10 20.32 -0.37
N PHE A 236 -5.27 20.95 -0.50
CA PHE A 236 -5.76 21.91 0.49
C PHE A 236 -5.95 21.28 1.87
N LEU A 237 -6.57 20.10 1.93
CA LEU A 237 -6.79 19.38 3.19
C LEU A 237 -5.46 18.95 3.84
N GLN A 238 -4.51 18.50 3.03
CA GLN A 238 -3.17 18.14 3.50
C GLN A 238 -2.41 19.36 4.03
N ALA A 239 -2.35 20.44 3.25
CA ALA A 239 -1.70 21.69 3.68
C ALA A 239 -2.31 22.23 4.98
N ARG A 240 -3.64 22.15 5.13
CA ARG A 240 -4.33 22.55 6.37
C ARG A 240 -3.91 21.69 7.56
N GLU A 241 -3.78 20.39 7.39
CA GLU A 241 -3.31 19.49 8.43
C GLU A 241 -1.86 19.80 8.83
N ASP A 242 -0.98 20.01 7.86
CA ASP A 242 0.42 20.35 8.10
C ASP A 242 0.56 21.67 8.88
N VAL A 243 -0.26 22.67 8.55
CA VAL A 243 -0.34 23.93 9.30
C VAL A 243 -0.80 23.69 10.74
N LEU A 244 -1.85 22.89 10.96
CA LEU A 244 -2.32 22.56 12.32
C LEU A 244 -1.26 21.79 13.13
N LYS A 245 -0.51 20.89 12.50
CA LYS A 245 0.62 20.19 13.13
C LYS A 245 1.73 21.18 13.52
N ALA A 246 2.04 22.15 12.66
CA ALA A 246 3.00 23.21 12.95
C ALA A 246 2.54 24.13 14.09
N GLU A 247 1.27 24.55 14.10
CA GLU A 247 0.66 25.32 15.20
C GLU A 247 0.78 24.57 16.54
N ARG A 248 0.48 23.26 16.53
CA ARG A 248 0.62 22.39 17.71
C ARG A 248 2.07 22.35 18.21
N SER A 249 3.02 22.20 17.29
CA SER A 249 4.45 22.20 17.64
C SER A 249 4.89 23.52 18.26
N ALA A 250 4.45 24.65 17.70
CA ALA A 250 4.77 25.99 18.19
C ALA A 250 4.21 26.24 19.61
N ILE A 251 3.01 25.76 19.91
CA ILE A 251 2.42 25.83 21.26
C ILE A 251 3.23 24.97 22.24
N GLY A 252 3.64 23.77 21.84
CA GLY A 252 4.55 22.94 22.64
C GLY A 252 5.90 23.60 22.92
N ASP A 253 6.46 24.32 21.94
CA ASP A 253 7.67 25.12 22.12
C ASP A 253 7.46 26.30 23.08
N ALA A 254 6.31 26.96 23.01
CA ALA A 254 5.97 28.08 23.89
C ALA A 254 5.88 27.63 25.36
N LEU A 255 5.31 26.44 25.62
CA LEU A 255 5.30 25.83 26.97
C LEU A 255 6.72 25.53 27.44
N ARG A 256 7.55 24.88 26.62
CA ARG A 256 8.96 24.57 26.96
C ARG A 256 9.78 25.80 27.32
N ARG A 257 9.47 26.94 26.70
CA ARG A 257 10.13 28.24 26.96
C ARG A 257 9.52 29.02 28.13
N GLY A 258 8.47 28.51 28.76
CA GLY A 258 7.77 29.20 29.85
C GLY A 258 6.95 30.41 29.41
N LEU A 259 6.60 30.52 28.12
CA LEU A 259 5.82 31.63 27.56
C LEU A 259 4.31 31.50 27.82
N VAL A 260 3.84 30.29 28.12
CA VAL A 260 2.43 29.97 28.42
C VAL A 260 2.38 29.02 29.62
N SER A 261 1.31 29.13 30.42
CA SER A 261 1.05 28.24 31.55
C SER A 261 0.53 26.87 31.06
N ASP A 262 0.62 25.87 31.94
CA ASP A 262 0.12 24.51 31.68
C ASP A 262 -1.38 24.50 31.37
N ASP A 263 -2.16 25.30 32.10
CA ASP A 263 -3.61 25.45 31.88
C ASP A 263 -3.93 25.97 30.46
N VAL A 264 -3.22 27.02 30.02
CA VAL A 264 -3.40 27.61 28.68
C VAL A 264 -2.92 26.66 27.58
N TYR A 265 -1.84 25.93 27.83
CA TYR A 265 -1.36 24.89 26.92
C TYR A 265 -2.41 23.79 26.72
N HIS A 266 -3.00 23.29 27.81
CA HIS A 266 -4.01 22.24 27.75
C HIS A 266 -5.25 22.68 26.95
N GLU A 267 -5.76 23.89 27.19
CA GLU A 267 -6.89 24.46 26.44
C GLU A 267 -6.59 24.56 24.93
N LEU A 268 -5.43 25.10 24.55
CA LEU A 268 -5.06 25.32 23.15
C LEU A 268 -4.81 24.00 22.40
N ILE A 269 -4.18 23.03 23.06
CA ILE A 269 -3.94 21.71 22.47
C ILE A 269 -5.26 20.95 22.28
N GLU A 270 -6.18 21.03 23.23
CA GLU A 270 -7.51 20.40 23.09
C GLU A 270 -8.27 20.97 21.89
N LEU A 271 -8.26 22.30 21.73
CA LEU A 271 -8.84 22.96 20.56
C LEU A 271 -8.22 22.47 19.24
N LEU A 272 -6.89 22.37 19.18
CA LEU A 272 -6.18 21.89 17.98
C LEU A 272 -6.44 20.41 17.70
N ASN A 273 -6.50 19.57 18.72
CA ASN A 273 -6.85 18.16 18.58
C ASN A 273 -8.27 18.00 18.03
N ASN A 274 -9.22 18.81 18.49
CA ASN A 274 -10.59 18.82 17.95
C ASN A 274 -10.62 19.23 16.47
N ARG A 275 -9.80 20.22 16.07
CA ARG A 275 -9.68 20.63 14.66
C ARG A 275 -9.03 19.55 13.79
N LEU A 276 -7.97 18.89 14.28
CA LEU A 276 -7.32 17.78 13.59
C LEU A 276 -8.29 16.58 13.41
N ALA A 277 -9.03 16.21 14.46
CA ALA A 277 -10.04 15.16 14.40
C ALA A 277 -11.15 15.49 13.39
N ALA A 278 -11.61 16.76 13.34
CA ALA A 278 -12.58 17.19 12.34
C ALA A 278 -12.02 17.07 10.90
N MET A 279 -10.74 17.34 10.70
CA MET A 279 -10.07 17.17 9.40
C MET A 279 -9.97 15.70 8.99
N GLU A 280 -9.64 14.80 9.91
CA GLU A 280 -9.63 13.35 9.66
C GLU A 280 -11.00 12.85 9.21
N ILE A 281 -12.07 13.30 9.87
CA ILE A 281 -13.45 12.96 9.50
C ILE A 281 -13.79 13.49 8.10
N LEU A 282 -13.37 14.71 7.76
CA LEU A 282 -13.57 15.29 6.43
C LEU A 282 -12.82 14.52 5.34
N LYS A 283 -11.59 14.08 5.62
CA LYS A 283 -10.81 13.23 4.72
C LYS A 283 -11.46 11.86 4.57
N GLU A 284 -11.86 11.22 5.66
CA GLU A 284 -12.50 9.90 5.66
C GLU A 284 -13.82 9.91 4.87
N ASN A 285 -14.68 10.92 5.08
CA ASN A 285 -15.94 11.08 4.35
C ASN A 285 -15.76 11.29 2.84
N ARG A 286 -14.60 11.80 2.41
CA ARG A 286 -14.26 11.99 0.99
C ARG A 286 -13.46 10.84 0.38
N GLY A 287 -13.17 9.79 1.16
CA GLY A 287 -12.32 8.68 0.71
C GLY A 287 -10.85 9.06 0.54
N LEU A 288 -10.40 10.05 1.31
CA LEU A 288 -9.03 10.60 1.37
C LEU A 288 -8.35 10.30 2.72
N GLY A 289 -9.02 9.54 3.59
CA GLY A 289 -8.46 9.08 4.85
C GLY A 289 -7.28 8.15 4.60
N ASP A 290 -6.23 8.33 5.39
CA ASP A 290 -4.94 7.63 5.37
C ASP A 290 -5.06 6.18 4.85
N GLU A 291 -4.63 5.98 3.59
CA GLU A 291 -4.03 4.71 3.18
C GLU A 291 -2.56 4.79 3.62
N GLY A 292 -2.36 4.78 4.94
CA GLY A 292 -1.07 4.92 5.59
C GLY A 292 -0.26 3.63 5.62
N ASP A 293 1.05 3.85 5.48
CA ASP A 293 2.22 3.02 5.83
C ASP A 293 2.58 1.79 5.00
#